data_AF-A0A946LVH3-F1
#
_entry.id   AF-A0A946LVH3-F1
#
_cell.length_a   1.000
_cell.length_b   1.000
_cell.length_c   1.000
_cell.angle_alpha   90.00
_cell.angle_beta   90.00
_cell.angle_gamma   90.00
#
_symmetry.space_group_name_H-M   'P 1'
#
loop_
_entity.id
_entity.type
_entity.pdbx_description
1 polymer ?
#
loop_
_entity_poly.entity_id
_entity_poly.type
_entity_poly.pdbx_seq_one_letter_code
_entity_poly.pdbx_strand_id
1 'polypeptide(L)'
;MNTSQIFWNFSNRVYQNDDVQDACLALQNKYGLDVNLILFCCWSGALHGEFTEELFEQSLREALDWRQNVVEPLRNVRSWLKQEIQNGRISADSSVMDFRDAVKATELESERLQQIDLERLVDRSSDGEFEPLNSSARNLRRYCDRCGVDLTNDVKRLLALVLDASLSDVGPDEALRALS
;
A
#
# COMPACT_ATOMS: atom_id res chain seq x y z
N MET A 1 10.36 -16.00 17.50
CA MET A 1 10.96 -15.02 16.56
C MET A 1 10.27 -13.68 16.80
N ASN A 2 11.01 -12.62 17.07
CA ASN A 2 10.42 -11.29 17.20
C ASN A 2 10.23 -10.77 15.77
N THR A 3 9.03 -10.87 15.24
CA THR A 3 8.73 -10.40 13.89
C THR A 3 8.84 -8.89 13.88
N SER A 4 9.81 -8.37 13.13
CA SER A 4 9.93 -6.93 12.92
C SER A 4 8.67 -6.41 12.24
N GLN A 5 8.20 -5.24 12.69
CA GLN A 5 6.96 -4.59 12.23
C GLN A 5 7.26 -3.14 11.82
N ILE A 6 8.46 -2.90 11.30
CA ILE A 6 8.91 -1.55 10.94
C ILE A 6 8.09 -1.05 9.76
N PHE A 7 7.85 -1.91 8.76
CA PHE A 7 7.04 -1.54 7.61
C PHE A 7 5.58 -1.30 8.02
N TRP A 8 5.00 -2.16 8.87
CA TRP A 8 3.64 -1.94 9.37
C TRP A 8 3.49 -0.63 10.16
N ASN A 9 4.44 -0.32 11.04
CA ASN A 9 4.43 0.92 11.80
C ASN A 9 4.62 2.14 10.89
N PHE A 10 5.47 2.03 9.88
CA PHE A 10 5.63 3.04 8.84
C PHE A 10 4.32 3.28 8.10
N SER A 11 3.68 2.22 7.61
CA SER A 11 2.40 2.27 6.91
C SER A 11 1.34 2.95 7.75
N ASN A 12 1.19 2.56 9.02
CA ASN A 12 0.22 3.18 9.93
C ASN A 12 0.47 4.68 10.12
N ARG A 13 1.73 5.12 10.26
CA ARG A 13 2.08 6.54 10.36
C ARG A 13 1.69 7.30 9.10
N VAL A 14 2.00 6.75 7.93
CA VAL A 14 1.68 7.37 6.64
C VAL A 14 0.17 7.45 6.43
N TYR A 15 -0.56 6.40 6.82
CA TYR A 15 -2.01 6.30 6.65
C TYR A 15 -2.83 7.14 7.65
N GLN A 16 -2.20 7.74 8.67
CA GLN A 16 -2.89 8.68 9.58
C GLN A 16 -3.32 9.98 8.88
N ASN A 17 -2.77 10.29 7.71
CA ASN A 17 -3.15 11.45 6.92
C ASN A 17 -4.39 11.12 6.05
N ASP A 18 -5.49 11.85 6.26
CA ASP A 18 -6.74 11.64 5.51
C ASP A 18 -6.55 11.81 3.99
N ASP A 19 -5.72 12.76 3.55
CA ASP A 19 -5.42 12.98 2.12
C ASP A 19 -4.70 11.75 1.51
N VAL A 20 -3.88 11.07 2.31
CA VAL A 20 -3.20 9.83 1.89
C VAL A 20 -4.20 8.68 1.78
N GLN A 21 -5.17 8.59 2.70
CA GLN A 21 -6.21 7.56 2.62
C GLN A 21 -7.03 7.72 1.34
N ASP A 22 -7.46 8.95 1.05
CA ASP A 22 -8.21 9.28 -0.17
C ASP A 22 -7.38 9.03 -1.43
N ALA A 23 -6.09 9.39 -1.41
CA ALA A 23 -5.18 9.12 -2.52
C ALA A 23 -5.00 7.62 -2.79
N CYS A 24 -4.74 6.82 -1.74
CA CYS A 24 -4.63 5.36 -1.82
C CYS A 24 -5.92 4.72 -2.35
N LEU A 25 -7.08 5.17 -1.88
CA LEU A 25 -8.38 4.70 -2.38
C LEU A 25 -8.58 5.06 -3.85
N ALA A 26 -8.18 6.26 -4.29
CA ALA A 26 -8.26 6.65 -5.70
C ALA A 26 -7.32 5.81 -6.58
N LEU A 27 -6.08 5.60 -6.14
CA LEU A 27 -5.09 4.76 -6.80
C LEU A 27 -5.58 3.32 -6.96
N GLN A 28 -6.15 2.75 -5.90
CA GLN A 28 -6.72 1.41 -5.93
C GLN A 28 -7.94 1.31 -6.85
N ASN A 29 -8.94 2.17 -6.66
CA ASN A 29 -10.23 2.02 -7.35
C ASN A 29 -10.19 2.42 -8.83
N LYS A 30 -9.40 3.44 -9.18
CA LYS A 30 -9.34 3.94 -10.57
C LYS A 30 -8.25 3.27 -11.39
N TYR A 31 -7.13 2.92 -10.77
CA TYR A 31 -5.93 2.44 -11.47
C TYR A 31 -5.56 0.99 -11.13
N GLY A 32 -6.28 0.35 -10.19
CA GLY A 32 -6.05 -1.06 -9.84
C GLY A 32 -4.74 -1.31 -9.09
N LEU A 33 -4.10 -0.25 -8.57
CA LEU A 33 -2.86 -0.37 -7.82
C LEU A 33 -3.10 -0.96 -6.42
N ASP A 34 -2.13 -1.73 -5.94
CA ASP A 34 -2.14 -2.28 -4.59
C ASP A 34 -1.51 -1.28 -3.61
N VAL A 35 -2.30 -0.85 -2.63
CA VAL A 35 -1.88 0.09 -1.58
C VAL A 35 -0.69 -0.46 -0.78
N ASN A 36 -0.64 -1.77 -0.49
CA ASN A 36 0.49 -2.35 0.24
C ASN A 36 1.78 -2.28 -0.57
N LEU A 37 1.72 -2.44 -1.90
CA LEU A 37 2.89 -2.30 -2.77
C LEU A 37 3.30 -0.84 -2.96
N ILE A 38 2.35 0.11 -3.03
CA ILE A 38 2.66 1.55 -3.02
C ILE A 38 3.42 1.91 -1.74
N LEU A 39 2.90 1.52 -0.58
CA LEU A 39 3.53 1.79 0.71
C LEU A 39 4.90 1.09 0.82
N PHE A 40 5.05 -0.11 0.25
CA PHE A 40 6.31 -0.84 0.23
C PHE A 40 7.38 -0.14 -0.62
N CYS A 41 6.99 0.43 -1.77
CA CYS A 41 7.88 1.26 -2.59
C CYS A 41 8.45 2.44 -1.81
N CYS A 42 7.59 3.15 -1.08
CA CYS A 42 7.98 4.28 -0.24
C CYS A 42 8.82 3.85 0.96
N TRP A 43 8.42 2.80 1.67
CA TRP A 43 9.14 2.30 2.84
C TRP A 43 10.55 1.82 2.50
N SER A 44 10.66 1.00 1.44
CA SER A 44 11.96 0.52 0.96
C SER A 44 12.80 1.68 0.47
N GLY A 45 12.24 2.58 -0.34
CA GLY A 45 12.97 3.75 -0.83
C GLY A 45 13.48 4.65 0.30
N ALA A 46 12.69 4.83 1.35
CA ALA A 46 13.02 5.68 2.48
C ALA A 46 14.14 5.13 3.37
N LEU A 47 14.20 3.80 3.55
CA LEU A 47 15.07 3.17 4.56
C LEU A 47 16.14 2.24 3.98
N HIS A 48 16.01 1.83 2.73
CA HIS A 48 16.83 0.79 2.09
C HIS A 48 17.21 1.12 0.64
N GLY A 49 16.70 2.23 0.08
CA GLY A 49 16.95 2.64 -1.29
C GLY A 49 16.10 1.93 -2.34
N GLU A 50 16.62 1.91 -3.57
CA GLU A 50 15.92 1.37 -4.74
C GLU A 50 15.88 -0.15 -4.72
N PHE A 51 14.79 -0.73 -5.24
CA PHE A 51 14.70 -2.18 -5.37
C PHE A 51 15.76 -2.72 -6.33
N THR A 52 16.40 -3.82 -5.94
CA THR A 52 17.08 -4.69 -6.90
C THR A 52 16.06 -5.32 -7.85
N GLU A 53 16.52 -5.86 -8.98
CA GLU A 53 15.63 -6.58 -9.91
C GLU A 53 14.95 -7.76 -9.20
N GLU A 54 15.73 -8.53 -8.46
CA GLU A 54 15.30 -9.72 -7.72
C GLU A 54 14.27 -9.39 -6.63
N LEU A 55 14.53 -8.39 -5.79
CA LEU A 55 13.63 -7.98 -4.72
C LEU A 55 12.29 -7.48 -5.26
N PHE A 56 12.31 -6.69 -6.34
CA PHE A 56 11.10 -6.19 -6.96
C PHE A 56 10.24 -7.33 -7.53
N GLU A 57 10.83 -8.22 -8.33
CA GLU A 57 10.07 -9.31 -8.93
C GLU A 57 9.58 -10.32 -7.88
N GLN A 58 10.34 -10.57 -6.82
CA GLN A 58 9.88 -11.42 -5.72
C GLN A 58 8.72 -10.78 -4.95
N SER A 59 8.86 -9.52 -4.53
CA SER A 59 7.81 -8.80 -3.79
C SER A 59 6.49 -8.72 -4.57
N LEU A 60 6.55 -8.49 -5.88
CA LEU A 60 5.36 -8.49 -6.74
C LEU A 60 4.65 -9.83 -6.80
N ARG A 61 5.41 -10.93 -6.97
CA ARG A 61 4.82 -12.28 -7.03
C ARG A 61 4.14 -12.64 -5.72
N GLU A 62 4.84 -12.45 -4.60
CA GLU A 62 4.31 -12.78 -3.27
C GLU A 62 3.12 -11.90 -2.90
N ALA A 63 3.19 -10.59 -3.18
CA ALA A 63 2.08 -9.69 -2.92
C ALA A 63 0.85 -10.01 -3.78
N LEU A 64 1.04 -10.31 -5.08
CA LEU A 64 -0.08 -10.63 -5.96
C LEU A 64 -0.79 -11.93 -5.54
N ASP A 65 -0.03 -12.99 -5.24
CA ASP A 65 -0.58 -14.27 -4.83
C ASP A 65 -1.37 -14.14 -3.51
N TRP A 66 -0.81 -13.44 -2.51
CA TRP A 66 -1.51 -13.19 -1.25
C TRP A 66 -2.76 -12.33 -1.44
N ARG A 67 -2.65 -11.27 -2.24
CA ARG A 67 -3.77 -10.35 -2.51
C ARG A 67 -4.95 -11.10 -3.15
N GLN A 68 -4.70 -11.93 -4.16
CA GLN A 68 -5.74 -12.65 -4.89
C GLN A 68 -6.40 -13.75 -4.05
N ASN A 69 -5.63 -14.45 -3.23
CA ASN A 69 -6.13 -15.61 -2.49
C ASN A 69 -6.65 -15.28 -1.09
N VAL A 70 -6.25 -14.13 -0.51
CA VAL A 70 -6.59 -13.77 0.88
C VAL A 70 -7.30 -12.42 0.98
N VAL A 71 -6.66 -11.33 0.53
CA VAL A 71 -7.17 -9.96 0.74
C VAL A 71 -8.42 -9.68 -0.08
N GLU A 72 -8.40 -9.98 -1.38
CA GLU A 72 -9.54 -9.75 -2.28
C GLU A 72 -10.78 -10.53 -1.87
N PRO A 73 -10.72 -11.84 -1.52
CA PRO A 73 -11.87 -12.57 -0.99
C PRO A 73 -12.48 -11.92 0.26
N LEU A 74 -11.66 -11.51 1.23
CA LEU A 74 -12.15 -10.85 2.45
C LEU A 74 -12.80 -9.49 2.14
N ARG A 75 -12.16 -8.69 1.28
CA ARG A 75 -12.69 -7.41 0.82
C ARG A 75 -14.00 -7.58 0.06
N ASN A 76 -14.13 -8.62 -0.76
CA ASN A 76 -15.35 -8.94 -1.49
C ASN A 76 -16.50 -9.29 -0.53
N VAL A 77 -16.25 -10.11 0.50
CA VAL A 77 -17.25 -10.40 1.54
C VAL A 77 -17.69 -9.12 2.25
N ARG A 78 -16.74 -8.29 2.71
CA ARG A 78 -17.05 -7.02 3.39
C ARG A 78 -17.85 -6.06 2.50
N SER A 79 -17.47 -5.95 1.23
CA SER A 79 -18.08 -5.05 0.26
C SER A 79 -19.49 -5.50 -0.12
N TRP A 80 -19.67 -6.81 -0.31
CA TRP A 80 -20.98 -7.41 -0.54
C TRP A 80 -21.90 -7.17 0.66
N LEU A 81 -21.47 -7.47 1.89
CA LEU A 81 -22.26 -7.19 3.10
C LEU A 81 -22.70 -5.73 3.19
N LYS A 82 -21.80 -4.78 2.92
CA LYS A 82 -22.12 -3.34 2.89
C LYS A 82 -23.24 -3.04 1.89
N GLN A 83 -23.13 -3.56 0.67
CA GLN A 83 -24.12 -3.32 -0.39
C GLN A 83 -25.48 -3.95 -0.06
N GLU A 84 -25.50 -5.18 0.46
CA GLU A 84 -26.75 -5.87 0.82
C GLU A 84 -27.51 -5.19 1.95
N ILE A 85 -26.77 -4.65 2.94
CA ILE A 85 -27.34 -3.83 4.01
C ILE A 85 -27.93 -2.53 3.44
N GLN A 86 -27.19 -1.84 2.57
CA GLN A 86 -27.66 -0.60 1.92
C GLN A 86 -28.89 -0.82 1.04
N ASN A 87 -28.99 -1.98 0.39
CA ASN A 87 -30.13 -2.37 -0.46
C ASN A 87 -31.31 -2.91 0.35
N GLY A 88 -31.20 -3.04 1.68
CA GLY A 88 -32.25 -3.55 2.55
C GLY A 88 -32.54 -5.05 2.42
N ARG A 89 -31.66 -5.82 1.76
CA ARG A 89 -31.81 -7.29 1.64
C ARG A 89 -31.33 -8.02 2.88
N ILE A 90 -30.40 -7.42 3.63
CA ILE A 90 -29.94 -7.87 4.95
C ILE A 90 -30.26 -6.77 5.97
N SER A 91 -30.79 -7.17 7.13
CA SER A 91 -31.05 -6.26 8.24
C SER A 91 -29.74 -5.64 8.77
N ALA A 92 -29.75 -4.36 9.11
CA ALA A 92 -28.63 -3.67 9.75
C ALA A 92 -28.61 -3.89 11.28
N ASP A 93 -28.97 -5.09 11.74
CA ASP A 93 -28.95 -5.40 13.16
C ASP A 93 -27.52 -5.54 13.70
N SER A 94 -27.38 -5.51 15.03
CA SER A 94 -26.07 -5.53 15.69
C SER A 94 -25.25 -6.76 15.32
N SER A 95 -25.89 -7.93 15.17
CA SER A 95 -25.17 -9.17 14.85
C SER A 95 -24.54 -9.15 13.45
N VAL A 96 -25.25 -8.58 12.47
CA VAL A 96 -24.73 -8.40 11.10
C VAL A 96 -23.61 -7.36 11.08
N MET A 97 -23.78 -6.26 11.81
CA MET A 97 -22.76 -5.21 11.91
C MET A 97 -21.48 -5.72 12.57
N ASP A 98 -21.60 -6.46 13.68
CA ASP A 98 -20.48 -7.09 14.39
C ASP A 98 -19.74 -8.08 13.49
N PHE A 99 -20.47 -8.92 12.74
CA PHE A 99 -19.85 -9.85 11.79
C PHE A 99 -19.09 -9.10 10.68
N ARG A 100 -19.68 -8.05 10.12
CA ARG A 100 -19.03 -7.24 9.10
C ARG A 100 -17.75 -6.57 9.62
N ASP A 101 -17.77 -6.09 10.86
CA ASP A 101 -16.59 -5.49 11.49
C ASP A 101 -15.52 -6.54 11.82
N ALA A 102 -15.90 -7.76 12.18
CA ALA A 102 -14.96 -8.88 12.31
C ALA A 102 -14.30 -9.26 10.97
N VAL A 103 -15.05 -9.25 9.86
CA VAL A 103 -14.48 -9.43 8.51
C VAL A 103 -13.51 -8.30 8.18
N LYS A 104 -13.86 -7.04 8.47
CA LYS A 104 -12.95 -5.89 8.29
C LYS A 104 -11.67 -6.03 9.10
N ALA A 105 -11.75 -6.44 10.37
CA ALA A 105 -10.59 -6.65 11.21
C ALA A 105 -9.69 -7.78 10.67
N THR A 106 -10.29 -8.83 10.11
CA THR A 106 -9.58 -9.95 9.48
C THR A 106 -8.91 -9.54 8.17
N GLU A 107 -9.56 -8.72 7.35
CA GLU A 107 -8.95 -8.09 6.15
C GLU A 107 -7.71 -7.28 6.55
N LEU A 108 -7.82 -6.41 7.56
CA LEU A 108 -6.71 -5.60 8.03
C LEU A 108 -5.55 -6.44 8.59
N GLU A 109 -5.85 -7.50 9.35
CA GLU A 109 -4.82 -8.42 9.84
C GLU A 109 -4.13 -9.17 8.69
N SER A 110 -4.87 -9.54 7.64
CA SER A 110 -4.28 -10.17 6.45
C SER A 110 -3.33 -9.24 5.69
N GLU A 111 -3.64 -7.94 5.63
CA GLU A 111 -2.76 -6.92 5.05
C GLU A 111 -1.50 -6.72 5.92
N ARG A 112 -1.65 -6.73 7.25
CA ARG A 112 -0.51 -6.67 8.17
C ARG A 112 0.45 -7.84 7.98
N LEU A 113 -0.07 -9.06 7.83
CA LEU A 113 0.74 -10.24 7.57
C LEU A 113 1.48 -10.15 6.23
N GLN A 114 0.82 -9.65 5.18
CA GLN A 114 1.46 -9.39 3.89
C GLN A 114 2.65 -8.42 4.03
N GLN A 115 2.48 -7.33 4.78
CA GLN A 115 3.56 -6.37 5.01
C GLN A 115 4.72 -6.97 5.80
N ILE A 116 4.44 -7.84 6.77
CA ILE A 116 5.48 -8.59 7.49
C ILE A 116 6.30 -9.46 6.55
N ASP A 117 5.65 -10.17 5.62
CA ASP A 117 6.34 -11.05 4.69
C ASP A 117 7.17 -10.24 3.68
N LEU A 118 6.62 -9.14 3.16
CA LEU A 118 7.37 -8.18 2.33
C LEU A 118 8.59 -7.59 3.06
N GLU A 119 8.45 -7.22 4.34
CA GLU A 119 9.55 -6.70 5.16
C GLU A 119 10.69 -7.72 5.31
N ARG A 120 10.38 -9.02 5.32
CA ARG A 120 11.41 -10.08 5.41
C ARG A 120 12.21 -10.26 4.12
N LEU A 121 11.69 -9.82 2.97
CA LEU A 121 12.39 -9.88 1.70
C LEU A 121 13.54 -8.86 1.61
N VAL A 122 13.44 -7.77 2.38
CA VAL A 122 14.44 -6.70 2.34
C VAL A 122 15.67 -7.08 3.15
N ASP A 123 16.80 -7.20 2.46
CA ASP A 123 18.10 -7.39 3.10
C ASP A 123 18.58 -6.09 3.76
N ARG A 124 18.63 -6.12 5.09
CA ARG A 124 19.06 -4.99 5.94
C ARG A 124 20.57 -4.74 5.90
N SER A 125 21.32 -5.56 5.19
CA SER A 125 22.78 -5.48 5.09
C SER A 125 23.25 -4.46 4.05
N SER A 126 22.33 -3.84 3.31
CA SER A 126 22.60 -2.87 2.27
C SER A 126 22.88 -1.47 2.84
N ASP A 127 24.09 -1.26 3.36
CA ASP A 127 24.59 0.05 3.84
C ASP A 127 25.05 0.97 2.69
N GLY A 128 24.31 0.99 1.58
CA GLY A 128 24.58 1.90 0.47
C GLY A 128 24.12 3.32 0.80
N GLU A 129 24.84 4.34 0.31
CA GLU A 129 24.29 5.70 0.28
C GLU A 129 23.14 5.75 -0.75
N PHE A 130 21.95 6.17 -0.32
CA PHE A 130 20.80 6.40 -1.18
C PHE A 130 20.09 7.69 -0.79
N GLU A 131 19.32 8.24 -1.73
CA GLU A 131 18.51 9.44 -1.52
C GLU A 131 17.03 9.03 -1.34
N PRO A 132 16.48 9.11 -0.11
CA PRO A 132 15.16 8.58 0.24
C PRO A 132 14.04 8.97 -0.74
N LEU A 133 14.00 10.23 -1.15
CA LEU A 133 13.00 10.76 -2.07
C LEU A 133 13.11 10.14 -3.46
N ASN A 134 14.31 10.18 -4.04
CA ASN A 134 14.54 9.71 -5.40
C ASN A 134 14.41 8.19 -5.49
N SER A 135 14.86 7.46 -4.47
CA SER A 135 14.70 6.01 -4.40
C SER A 135 13.24 5.59 -4.28
N SER A 136 12.48 6.23 -3.39
CA SER A 136 11.03 5.98 -3.25
C SER A 136 10.27 6.28 -4.54
N ALA A 137 10.57 7.43 -5.17
CA ALA A 137 9.95 7.81 -6.44
C ALA A 137 10.30 6.82 -7.56
N ARG A 138 11.56 6.36 -7.68
CA ARG A 138 11.96 5.36 -8.68
C ARG A 138 11.28 4.01 -8.46
N ASN A 139 11.15 3.55 -7.21
CA ASN A 139 10.38 2.35 -6.89
C ASN A 139 8.92 2.46 -7.32
N LEU A 140 8.27 3.60 -7.03
CA LEU A 140 6.88 3.87 -7.43
C LEU A 140 6.71 3.88 -8.96
N ARG A 141 7.62 4.53 -9.68
CA ARG A 141 7.58 4.55 -11.16
C ARG A 141 7.68 3.13 -11.72
N ARG A 142 8.67 2.36 -11.24
CA ARG A 142 8.88 0.98 -11.65
C ARG A 142 7.64 0.11 -11.37
N TYR A 143 6.99 0.31 -10.22
CA TYR A 143 5.74 -0.35 -9.90
C TYR A 143 4.59 0.03 -10.86
N CYS A 144 4.40 1.31 -11.14
CA CYS A 144 3.37 1.77 -12.08
C CYS A 144 3.60 1.22 -13.49
N ASP A 145 4.84 1.28 -13.99
CA ASP A 145 5.22 0.72 -15.30
C ASP A 145 4.90 -0.78 -15.37
N ARG A 146 5.20 -1.52 -14.30
CA ARG A 146 4.94 -2.96 -14.21
C ARG A 146 3.46 -3.32 -14.15
N CYS A 147 2.63 -2.41 -13.65
CA CYS A 147 1.16 -2.50 -13.68
C CYS A 147 0.55 -1.97 -14.99
N GLY A 148 1.35 -1.38 -15.89
CA GLY A 148 0.86 -0.73 -17.10
C GLY A 148 0.07 0.55 -16.82
N VAL A 149 0.38 1.24 -15.72
CA VAL A 149 -0.28 2.49 -15.32
C VAL A 149 0.62 3.66 -15.70
N ASP A 150 0.19 4.46 -16.69
CA ASP A 150 0.89 5.66 -17.09
C ASP A 150 0.88 6.70 -15.96
N LEU A 151 2.04 7.33 -15.72
CA LEU A 151 2.20 8.44 -14.76
C LEU A 151 1.62 9.74 -15.31
N THR A 152 0.31 9.76 -15.52
CA THR A 152 -0.44 10.98 -15.84
C THR A 152 -0.33 11.99 -14.69
N ASN A 153 -0.68 13.25 -14.95
CA ASN A 153 -0.69 14.28 -13.91
C ASN A 153 -1.58 13.91 -12.71
N ASP A 154 -2.66 13.15 -12.91
CA ASP A 154 -3.52 12.68 -11.83
C ASP A 154 -2.82 11.63 -10.96
N VAL A 155 -2.28 10.57 -11.59
CA VAL A 155 -1.53 9.51 -10.90
C VAL A 155 -0.35 10.09 -10.13
N LYS A 156 0.42 10.99 -10.74
CA LYS A 156 1.57 11.65 -10.09
C LYS A 156 1.16 12.46 -8.86
N ARG A 157 0.04 13.20 -8.92
CA ARG A 157 -0.46 13.95 -7.76
C ARG A 157 -0.87 13.05 -6.61
N LEU A 158 -1.59 11.96 -6.91
CA LEU A 158 -2.00 10.99 -5.90
C LEU A 158 -0.79 10.30 -5.26
N LEU A 159 0.18 9.85 -6.07
CA LEU A 159 1.43 9.26 -5.57
C LEU A 159 2.29 10.26 -4.79
N ALA A 160 2.30 11.54 -5.19
CA ALA A 160 3.05 12.59 -4.49
C ALA A 160 2.53 12.79 -3.06
N LEU A 161 1.21 12.71 -2.83
CA LEU A 161 0.64 12.77 -1.48
C LEU A 161 1.16 11.63 -0.58
N VAL A 162 1.20 10.40 -1.12
CA VAL A 162 1.72 9.23 -0.39
C VAL A 162 3.23 9.37 -0.14
N LEU A 163 3.99 9.82 -1.15
CA LEU A 163 5.43 10.00 -1.08
C LEU A 163 5.83 11.11 -0.10
N ASP A 164 5.13 12.24 -0.12
CA ASP A 164 5.35 13.35 0.81
C ASP A 164 5.10 12.90 2.25
N ALA A 165 3.97 12.25 2.52
CA ALA A 165 3.67 11.73 3.86
C ALA A 165 4.63 10.61 4.33
N SER A 166 5.32 9.95 3.40
CA SER A 166 6.28 8.88 3.68
C SER A 166 7.61 9.40 4.24
N LEU A 167 7.99 10.62 3.89
CA LEU A 167 9.29 11.22 4.18
C LEU A 167 9.12 12.47 5.08
N SER A 168 10.18 12.87 5.76
CA SER A 168 10.18 14.14 6.50
C SER A 168 10.64 15.27 5.59
N ASP A 169 9.98 16.43 5.65
CA ASP A 169 10.44 17.70 5.08
C ASP A 169 10.65 17.76 3.55
N VAL A 170 9.92 16.95 2.76
CA VAL A 170 9.96 16.99 1.28
C VAL A 170 9.02 18.08 0.73
N GLY A 171 7.76 18.06 1.13
CA GLY A 171 6.72 18.94 0.60
C GLY A 171 6.13 18.43 -0.74
N PRO A 172 4.85 18.75 -1.01
CA PRO A 172 4.09 18.15 -2.12
C PRO A 172 4.66 18.47 -3.52
N ASP A 173 5.21 19.67 -3.71
CA ASP A 173 5.80 20.07 -5.00
C ASP A 173 7.09 19.30 -5.30
N GLU A 174 7.89 19.02 -4.28
CA GLU A 174 9.14 18.26 -4.46
C GLU A 174 8.85 16.78 -4.70
N ALA A 175 7.90 16.20 -3.96
CA ALA A 175 7.40 14.84 -4.21
C ALA A 175 6.87 14.69 -5.65
N LEU A 176 6.11 15.67 -6.14
CA LEU A 176 5.59 15.67 -7.49
C LEU A 176 6.70 15.77 -8.56
N ARG A 177 7.71 16.60 -8.33
CA ARG A 177 8.89 16.70 -9.21
C ARG A 177 9.67 15.39 -9.24
N ALA A 178 9.85 14.73 -8.10
CA ALA A 178 10.57 13.47 -8.00
C ALA A 178 9.91 12.35 -8.82
N LEU A 179 8.60 12.41 -9.05
CA LEU A 179 7.80 11.48 -9.87
C LEU A 179 7.73 11.85 -11.35
N SER A 180 8.33 12.98 -11.76
CA SER A 180 8.37 13.44 -13.15
C SER A 180 9.58 12.91 -13.90
#